data_AF-A0A4Q9HSM5-F1
#
_entry.id   AF-A0A4Q9HSM5-F1
#
_cell.length_a   1.000
_cell.length_b   1.000
_cell.length_c   1.000
_cell.angle_alpha   90.00
_cell.angle_beta   90.00
_cell.angle_gamma   90.00
#
_symmetry.space_group_name_H-M   'P 1'
#
loop_
_entity.id
_entity.type
_entity.pdbx_description
1 polymer ?
#
loop_
_entity_poly.entity_id
_entity_poly.type
_entity_poly.pdbx_seq_one_letter_code
_entity_poly.pdbx_strand_id
1 'polypeptide(L)'
;MRYEEHHIAGRRNSNTTIRLCVECHRRITACQGAVGVPLSGTTDDTQRTAAMVLGLLIIVETMANAYARRIAERYGLRPDTRTGYRTPRAA
;
A
#
# COMPACT_ATOMS: atom_id res chain seq x y z
N MET A 1 6.86 -17.74 8.69
CA MET A 1 6.26 -16.40 8.45
C MET A 1 4.75 -16.54 8.59
N ARG A 2 4.11 -15.81 9.52
CA ARG A 2 2.65 -15.86 9.75
C ARG A 2 1.94 -14.93 8.75
N TYR A 3 0.78 -15.36 8.27
CA TYR A 3 -0.08 -14.58 7.37
C TYR A 3 -1.40 -14.24 8.06
N GLU A 4 -1.99 -13.11 7.69
CA GLU A 4 -3.25 -12.59 8.20
C GLU A 4 -4.13 -12.16 7.02
N GLU A 5 -5.45 -12.24 7.20
CA GLU A 5 -6.40 -11.69 6.24
C GLU A 5 -6.53 -10.18 6.42
N HIS A 6 -6.56 -9.47 5.30
CA HIS A 6 -6.70 -8.03 5.27
C HIS A 6 -7.80 -7.63 4.27
N HIS A 7 -8.75 -6.81 4.71
CA HIS A 7 -9.80 -6.27 3.85
C HIS A 7 -9.24 -5.19 2.93
N ILE A 8 -9.31 -5.41 1.61
CA ILE A 8 -8.71 -4.51 0.60
C ILE A 8 -9.17 -3.06 0.79
N ALA A 9 -10.44 -2.86 1.14
CA ALA A 9 -11.06 -1.53 1.30
C ALA A 9 -11.52 -1.24 2.74
N GLY A 10 -11.11 -2.06 3.70
CA GLY A 10 -11.69 -2.09 5.05
C GLY A 10 -13.05 -2.79 5.11
N ARG A 11 -13.35 -3.41 6.26
CA ARG A 11 -14.53 -4.28 6.47
C ARG A 11 -15.88 -3.60 6.19
N ARG A 12 -15.95 -2.27 6.36
CA ARG A 12 -17.19 -1.50 6.13
C ARG A 12 -17.53 -1.35 4.64
N ASN A 13 -16.53 -1.42 3.76
CA ASN A 13 -16.69 -1.11 2.35
C ASN A 13 -16.71 -2.38 1.47
N SER A 14 -15.99 -3.42 1.87
CA SER A 14 -15.96 -4.68 1.14
C SER A 14 -15.58 -5.86 2.02
N ASN A 15 -16.20 -7.00 1.76
CA ASN A 15 -15.83 -8.28 2.37
C ASN A 15 -14.65 -8.95 1.65
N THR A 16 -14.16 -8.39 0.54
CA THR A 16 -13.01 -8.93 -0.20
C THR A 16 -11.74 -8.76 0.62
N THR A 17 -11.06 -9.87 0.87
CA THR A 17 -9.81 -9.94 1.61
C THR A 17 -8.66 -10.45 0.75
N ILE A 18 -7.45 -10.12 1.17
CA ILE A 18 -6.20 -10.71 0.67
C ILE A 18 -5.38 -11.25 1.84
N ARG A 19 -4.47 -12.19 1.56
CA ARG A 19 -3.53 -12.70 2.57
C ARG A 19 -2.23 -11.92 2.53
N LEU A 20 -1.86 -11.33 3.66
CA LEU A 20 -0.63 -10.57 3.83
C LEU A 20 0.22 -11.16 4.94
N CYS A 21 1.55 -11.02 4.88
CA CYS A 21 2.36 -11.26 6.06
C CYS A 21 2.06 -10.18 7.12
N VAL A 22 2.27 -10.50 8.41
CA VAL A 22 1.94 -9.61 9.54
C VAL A 22 2.51 -8.19 9.36
N GLU A 23 3.74 -8.07 8.84
CA GLU A 23 4.39 -6.78 8.63
C GLU A 23 3.71 -5.96 7.53
N CYS A 24 3.41 -6.58 6.38
CA CYS A 24 2.67 -5.91 5.31
C CYS A 24 1.26 -5.52 5.77
N HIS A 25 0.60 -6.38 6.55
CA HIS A 25 -0.71 -6.07 7.11
C HIS A 25 -0.68 -4.81 7.97
N ARG A 26 0.26 -4.70 8.92
CA ARG A 26 0.39 -3.52 9.78
C ARG A 26 0.63 -2.23 8.99
N ARG A 27 1.52 -2.27 7.99
CA ARG A 27 1.83 -1.09 7.15
C ARG A 27 0.63 -0.63 6.35
N ILE A 28 -0.03 -1.55 5.66
CA ILE A 28 -1.18 -1.22 4.79
C ILE A 28 -2.35 -0.71 5.64
N THR A 29 -2.62 -1.33 6.79
CA THR A 29 -3.66 -0.85 7.73
C THR A 29 -3.38 0.59 8.21
N ALA A 30 -2.13 0.92 8.54
CA ALA A 30 -1.76 2.28 8.94
C ALA A 30 -1.95 3.28 7.79
N CYS A 31 -1.54 2.94 6.57
CA CYS A 31 -1.73 3.78 5.39
C CYS A 31 -3.22 4.02 5.08
N GLN A 32 -4.05 2.98 5.11
CA GLN A 32 -5.50 3.10 4.91
C GLN A 32 -6.16 4.01 5.96
N GLY A 33 -5.73 3.91 7.22
CA GLY A 33 -6.22 4.78 8.29
C GLY A 33 -5.86 6.25 8.09
N ALA A 34 -4.70 6.55 7.50
CA ALA A 34 -4.19 7.91 7.31
C ALA A 34 -4.81 8.63 6.10
N VAL A 35 -5.08 7.93 5.01
CA VAL A 35 -5.62 8.58 3.80
C VAL A 35 -7.04 9.07 4.03
N GLY A 36 -7.88 8.27 4.72
CA GLY A 36 -9.32 8.53 4.82
C GLY A 36 -9.98 8.53 3.42
N VAL A 37 -11.25 8.12 3.32
CA VAL A 37 -11.96 8.25 2.04
C VAL A 37 -13.09 9.26 2.24
N PRO A 38 -12.83 10.56 2.00
CA PRO A 38 -13.89 11.56 2.03
C PRO A 38 -14.76 11.36 0.80
N LEU A 39 -15.95 10.79 0.99
CA LEU A 39 -16.87 10.45 -0.10
C LEU A 39 -18.25 11.09 0.07
N SER A 40 -18.34 12.19 0.81
CA SER A 40 -19.58 12.95 0.94
C SER A 40 -20.03 13.46 -0.43
N GLY A 41 -21.24 13.09 -0.86
CA GLY A 41 -21.87 13.58 -2.10
C GLY A 41 -21.98 12.56 -3.25
N THR A 42 -21.63 11.29 -3.04
CA THR A 42 -21.76 10.22 -4.04
C THR A 42 -22.63 9.05 -3.53
N THR A 43 -22.99 8.12 -4.42
CA THR A 43 -23.76 6.92 -4.07
C THR A 43 -22.88 5.87 -3.36
N ASP A 44 -23.47 5.06 -2.49
CA ASP A 44 -22.78 3.99 -1.73
C ASP A 44 -21.92 3.07 -2.61
N ASP A 45 -22.35 2.75 -3.82
CA ASP A 45 -21.57 1.90 -4.74
C ASP A 45 -20.33 2.61 -5.29
N THR A 46 -20.42 3.91 -5.60
CA THR A 46 -19.24 4.72 -5.95
C THR A 46 -18.27 4.81 -4.78
N GLN A 47 -18.80 4.93 -3.56
CA GLN A 47 -18.00 4.96 -2.34
C GLN A 47 -17.19 3.67 -2.14
N ARG A 48 -17.85 2.52 -2.27
CA ARG A 48 -17.20 1.20 -2.17
C ARG A 48 -16.16 0.99 -3.27
N THR A 49 -16.47 1.39 -4.50
CA THR A 49 -15.55 1.30 -5.64
C THR A 49 -14.31 2.15 -5.42
N ALA A 50 -14.47 3.41 -5.01
CA ALA A 50 -13.36 4.30 -4.70
C ALA A 50 -12.47 3.76 -3.57
N ALA A 51 -13.07 3.22 -2.50
CA ALA A 51 -12.35 2.60 -1.39
C ALA A 51 -11.55 1.36 -1.84
N MET A 52 -12.10 0.54 -2.75
CA MET A 52 -11.38 -0.59 -3.34
C MET A 52 -10.18 -0.16 -4.18
N VAL A 53 -10.36 0.83 -5.07
CA VAL A 53 -9.27 1.34 -5.91
C VAL A 53 -8.16 1.92 -5.04
N LEU A 54 -8.51 2.73 -4.05
CA LEU A 54 -7.53 3.32 -3.13
C LEU A 54 -6.77 2.25 -2.33
N GLY A 55 -7.49 1.25 -1.82
CA GLY A 55 -6.90 0.11 -1.12
C GLY A 55 -5.85 -0.63 -1.96
N LEU A 56 -6.16 -0.89 -3.23
CA LEU A 56 -5.22 -1.51 -4.18
C LEU A 56 -3.98 -0.64 -4.41
N LEU A 57 -4.15 0.67 -4.59
CA LEU A 57 -3.02 1.59 -4.78
C LEU A 57 -2.06 1.58 -3.58
N ILE A 58 -2.59 1.60 -2.35
CA ILE A 58 -1.79 1.51 -1.11
C ILE A 58 -0.98 0.22 -1.05
N ILE A 59 -1.59 -0.91 -1.42
CA ILE A 59 -0.91 -2.22 -1.46
C ILE A 59 0.23 -2.18 -2.48
N VAL A 60 -0.03 -1.70 -3.69
CA VAL A 60 0.97 -1.61 -4.77
C VAL A 60 2.13 -0.70 -4.36
N GLU A 61 1.84 0.47 -3.80
CA GLU A 61 2.87 1.40 -3.31
C GLU A 61 3.73 0.75 -2.21
N THR A 62 3.10 0.07 -1.26
CA THR A 62 3.82 -0.63 -0.17
C THR A 62 4.76 -1.71 -0.72
N MET A 63 4.29 -2.50 -1.69
CA MET A 63 5.09 -3.53 -2.36
C MET A 63 6.25 -2.92 -3.16
N ALA A 64 5.98 -1.87 -3.93
CA ALA A 64 6.99 -1.16 -4.71
C ALA A 64 8.09 -0.59 -3.80
N ASN A 65 7.71 0.05 -2.70
CA ASN A 65 8.64 0.59 -1.71
C ASN A 65 9.46 -0.49 -0.98
N ALA A 66 8.88 -1.67 -0.75
CA ALA A 66 9.62 -2.81 -0.20
C ALA A 66 10.62 -3.39 -1.21
N TYR A 67 10.23 -3.46 -2.49
CA TYR A 67 11.10 -3.94 -3.56
C TYR A 67 12.26 -2.97 -3.85
N ALA A 68 11.97 -1.66 -3.94
CA ALA A 68 12.98 -0.61 -4.12
C ALA A 68 14.04 -0.64 -2.99
N ARG A 69 13.62 -0.85 -1.74
CA ARG A 69 14.51 -1.05 -0.59
C ARG A 69 15.48 -2.21 -0.79
N ARG A 70 14.97 -3.37 -1.20
CA ARG A 70 15.81 -4.57 -1.44
C ARG A 70 16.82 -4.35 -2.56
N ILE A 71 16.42 -3.68 -3.65
CA ILE A 71 17.34 -3.32 -4.73
C ILE A 71 18.41 -2.39 -4.18
N ALA A 72 18.03 -1.36 -3.44
CA ALA A 72 18.97 -0.41 -2.89
C ALA A 72 20.00 -1.06 -1.96
N GLU A 73 19.57 -1.91 -1.05
CA GLU A 73 20.45 -2.69 -0.18
C GLU A 73 21.43 -3.57 -0.99
N ARG A 74 20.92 -4.27 -2.01
CA ARG A 74 21.73 -5.13 -2.88
C ARG A 74 22.82 -4.38 -3.63
N TYR A 75 22.57 -3.13 -4.02
CA TYR A 75 23.50 -2.29 -4.79
C TYR A 75 24.20 -1.22 -3.95
N GLY A 76 24.05 -1.23 -2.62
CA GLY A 76 24.67 -0.23 -1.73
C GLY A 76 24.14 1.20 -1.93
N LEU A 77 22.93 1.35 -2.49
CA LEU A 77 22.31 2.64 -2.78
C LEU A 77 21.69 3.23 -1.52
N ARG A 78 21.94 4.52 -1.26
CA ARG A 78 21.33 5.23 -0.15
C ARG A 78 20.04 5.94 -0.61
N PRO A 79 18.99 5.98 0.23
CA PRO A 79 17.79 6.74 -0.07
C PRO A 79 18.12 8.24 -0.12
N ASP A 80 17.74 8.90 -1.21
CA ASP A 80 17.69 10.36 -1.37
C ASP A 80 16.46 10.89 -0.63
N THR A 81 16.66 11.89 0.24
CA THR A 81 15.59 12.45 1.08
C THR A 81 14.54 13.25 0.28
N ARG A 82 14.82 13.63 -0.97
CA ARG A 82 13.88 14.34 -1.86
C ARG A 82 13.11 13.42 -2.80
N THR A 83 13.69 12.29 -3.21
CA THR A 83 13.11 11.44 -4.29
C THR A 83 12.99 9.97 -3.94
N GLY A 84 13.44 9.53 -2.75
CA GLY A 84 13.53 8.11 -2.39
C GLY A 84 14.80 7.45 -2.95
N TYR A 85 14.74 6.18 -3.37
CA TYR A 85 15.93 5.48 -3.88
C TYR A 85 16.26 5.90 -5.31
N ARG A 86 17.49 6.38 -5.57
CA ARG A 86 17.97 6.58 -6.95
C ARG A 86 18.47 5.26 -7.52
N THR A 87 17.94 4.86 -8.67
CA THR A 87 18.59 3.84 -9.51
C THR A 87 19.97 4.35 -9.95
N PRO A 88 21.00 3.49 -9.99
CA PRO A 88 22.28 3.88 -10.55
C PRO A 88 22.08 4.19 -12.03
N ARG A 89 22.62 5.31 -12.51
CA ARG A 89 22.81 5.50 -13.95
C ARG A 89 23.82 4.45 -14.39
N ALA A 90 23.44 3.58 -15.33
CA ALA A 90 24.40 2.71 -16.00
C ALA A 90 25.53 3.60 -16.55
N ALA A 91 26.77 3.22 -16.21
CA ALA A 91 27.98 3.85 -16.74
C ALA A 91 28.16 3.53 -18.21
#